data_AF-A0A662SPB4-F1
#
_entry.id   AF-A0A662SPB4-F1
#
_cell.length_a   1.000
_cell.length_b   1.000
_cell.length_c   1.000
_cell.angle_alpha   90.00
_cell.angle_beta   90.00
_cell.angle_gamma   90.00
#
_symmetry.space_group_name_H-M   'P 1'
#
loop_
_entity.id
_entity.type
_entity.pdbx_description
1 polymer ?
#
loop_
_entity_poly.entity_id
_entity_poly.type
_entity_poly.pdbx_seq_one_letter_code
_entity_poly.pdbx_strand_id
1 'polypeptide(L)'
;MRNPRGFRQGGIPAVPRAEEGYRGAWGGGGGLAEEVLSEGGAPQEGRGGGGVPEEEGAPRRVVVEVETPVFPSEGENRVIRAVSSVVPLEEEDDVRVEGGLLRVRVEGYERLLKLRESLRRNRVLDTARDLLIRSRRGGSFEISVHKQAAFWGTIKLCEDDSESPLGAIRVRIQYPGDPDVFLNWIAPRTRRGRAIREVSTRQLVRDLSSEVYRQEVPCHHRVGED
;
A
#
# COMPACT_ATOMS: atom_id res chain seq x y z
N MET A 1 -23.88 40.91 -34.14
CA MET A 1 -24.37 40.07 -35.28
C MET A 1 -23.35 38.97 -35.58
N ARG A 2 -23.80 37.85 -36.18
CA ARG A 2 -22.98 36.74 -36.75
C ARG A 2 -22.09 35.91 -35.80
N ASN A 3 -22.69 34.87 -35.24
CA ASN A 3 -22.11 33.50 -35.19
C ASN A 3 -22.59 32.76 -36.49
N PRO A 4 -22.38 31.45 -36.76
CA PRO A 4 -21.37 30.49 -36.30
C PRO A 4 -20.67 29.68 -37.43
N ARG A 5 -19.46 29.16 -37.20
CA ARG A 5 -18.90 27.88 -37.73
C ARG A 5 -17.77 27.41 -36.81
N GLY A 6 -17.60 26.13 -36.45
CA GLY A 6 -18.47 24.96 -36.64
C GLY A 6 -17.89 23.73 -35.91
N PHE A 7 -18.74 22.86 -35.37
CA PHE A 7 -18.31 21.63 -34.68
C PHE A 7 -17.66 20.62 -35.64
N ARG A 8 -16.71 19.84 -35.13
CA ARG A 8 -16.39 18.50 -35.64
C ARG A 8 -16.38 17.52 -34.48
N GLN A 9 -17.29 16.54 -34.51
CA GLN A 9 -17.25 15.40 -33.60
C GLN A 9 -16.27 14.36 -34.17
N GLY A 10 -15.34 13.87 -33.34
CA GLY A 10 -14.58 12.66 -33.62
C GLY A 10 -15.33 11.47 -33.05
N GLY A 11 -15.77 10.53 -33.90
CA GLY A 11 -16.51 9.35 -33.45
C GLY A 11 -15.63 8.36 -32.69
N ILE A 12 -16.15 7.81 -31.60
CA ILE A 12 -15.55 6.68 -30.89
C ILE A 12 -15.87 5.40 -31.68
N PRO A 13 -14.90 4.52 -32.01
CA PRO A 13 -15.19 3.25 -32.65
C PRO A 13 -15.95 2.33 -31.68
N ALA A 14 -17.04 1.72 -32.16
CA ALA A 14 -17.85 0.82 -31.34
C ALA A 14 -17.14 -0.52 -31.10
N VAL A 15 -17.20 -1.02 -29.87
CA VAL A 15 -16.72 -2.35 -29.51
C VAL A 15 -17.85 -3.36 -29.75
N PRO A 16 -17.65 -4.43 -30.55
CA PRO A 16 -18.69 -5.44 -30.75
C PRO A 16 -18.95 -6.23 -29.46
N ARG A 17 -20.24 -6.48 -29.20
CA ARG A 17 -20.74 -7.26 -28.06
C ARG A 17 -20.54 -8.76 -28.32
N ALA A 18 -20.11 -9.50 -27.31
CA ALA A 18 -19.94 -10.94 -27.42
C ALA A 18 -21.26 -11.71 -27.23
N GLU A 19 -21.55 -12.63 -28.15
CA GLU A 19 -22.46 -13.77 -27.98
C GLU A 19 -21.90 -14.97 -28.78
N GLU A 20 -22.36 -16.18 -28.42
CA GLU A 20 -22.06 -17.48 -29.05
C GLU A 20 -20.58 -17.95 -29.03
N GLY A 21 -20.24 -19.22 -28.76
CA GLY A 21 -21.10 -20.37 -28.43
C GLY A 21 -20.73 -21.60 -29.25
N TYR A 22 -19.82 -22.45 -28.77
CA TYR A 22 -19.46 -23.69 -29.46
C TYR A 22 -19.46 -24.92 -28.55
N ARG A 23 -19.98 -26.04 -29.08
CA ARG A 23 -20.04 -27.36 -28.44
C ARG A 23 -19.15 -28.35 -29.20
N GLY A 24 -18.70 -29.39 -28.49
CA GLY A 24 -18.05 -30.57 -29.08
C GLY A 24 -16.55 -30.67 -28.73
N ALA A 25 -15.94 -31.86 -28.69
CA ALA A 25 -16.46 -33.19 -29.03
C ALA A 25 -15.95 -34.28 -28.05
N TRP A 26 -16.44 -35.52 -28.21
CA TRP A 26 -16.20 -36.66 -27.31
C TRP A 26 -15.13 -37.65 -27.83
N GLY A 27 -14.49 -38.39 -26.91
CA GLY A 27 -13.78 -39.65 -27.17
C GLY A 27 -12.53 -39.85 -26.28
N GLY A 28 -12.25 -41.03 -25.71
CA GLY A 28 -13.06 -42.25 -25.59
C GLY A 28 -12.25 -43.50 -25.16
N GLY A 29 -12.83 -44.35 -24.28
CA GLY A 29 -12.28 -45.65 -23.83
C GLY A 29 -11.28 -45.58 -22.65
N GLY A 30 -11.08 -46.64 -21.83
CA GLY A 30 -11.82 -47.92 -21.72
C GLY A 30 -11.06 -49.03 -20.93
N GLY A 31 -11.77 -49.81 -20.11
CA GLY A 31 -11.25 -50.94 -19.27
C GLY A 31 -10.82 -50.53 -17.85
N LEU A 32 -11.15 -51.16 -16.70
CA LEU A 32 -11.67 -52.48 -16.22
C LEU A 32 -10.62 -53.50 -15.69
N ALA A 33 -11.05 -54.29 -14.67
CA ALA A 33 -10.33 -55.22 -13.76
C ALA A 33 -9.69 -54.53 -12.52
N GLU A 34 -9.80 -54.94 -11.23
CA GLU A 34 -10.05 -56.24 -10.50
C GLU A 34 -8.91 -57.28 -10.59
N GLU A 35 -8.47 -58.00 -9.53
CA GLU A 35 -8.73 -57.94 -8.06
C GLU A 35 -7.40 -57.58 -7.29
N VAL A 36 -6.77 -58.22 -6.28
CA VAL A 36 -6.96 -59.45 -5.46
C VAL A 36 -6.58 -59.17 -3.98
N LEU A 37 -7.28 -59.77 -3.00
CA LEU A 37 -7.02 -59.68 -1.54
C LEU A 37 -5.76 -60.45 -1.04
N SER A 38 -5.11 -59.98 0.05
CA SER A 38 -4.52 -60.81 1.13
C SER A 38 -4.14 -60.01 2.39
N GLU A 39 -4.09 -60.65 3.56
CA GLU A 39 -4.01 -60.03 4.89
C GLU A 39 -2.59 -59.96 5.51
N GLY A 40 -2.40 -59.17 6.59
CA GLY A 40 -1.34 -59.46 7.58
C GLY A 40 -0.79 -58.32 8.45
N GLY A 41 -1.15 -58.33 9.75
CA GLY A 41 -0.25 -57.91 10.84
C GLY A 41 -0.34 -56.47 11.40
N ALA A 42 -0.66 -56.37 12.69
CA ALA A 42 -0.24 -55.24 13.55
C ALA A 42 0.97 -55.69 14.40
N PRO A 43 1.82 -54.76 14.86
CA PRO A 43 1.65 -54.26 16.24
C PRO A 43 1.86 -52.74 16.39
N GLN A 44 1.90 -52.25 17.64
CA GLN A 44 1.75 -50.85 18.03
C GLN A 44 3.07 -50.07 18.24
N GLU A 45 2.88 -48.79 18.60
CA GLU A 45 3.82 -47.84 19.24
C GLU A 45 4.88 -47.15 18.36
N GLY A 46 4.57 -45.90 18.00
CA GLY A 46 5.50 -44.90 17.51
C GLY A 46 5.03 -43.51 17.93
N ARG A 47 5.46 -43.03 19.11
CA ARG A 47 5.05 -41.71 19.63
C ARG A 47 5.60 -40.60 18.73
N GLY A 48 4.71 -39.97 17.96
CA GLY A 48 5.06 -38.92 17.01
C GLY A 48 3.91 -37.94 16.83
N GLY A 49 3.67 -37.10 17.84
CA GLY A 49 2.81 -35.93 17.69
C GLY A 49 3.51 -34.89 16.81
N GLY A 50 3.57 -35.16 15.50
CA GLY A 50 4.03 -34.22 14.49
C GLY A 50 3.03 -33.09 14.38
N GLY A 51 3.15 -32.11 15.28
CA GLY A 51 2.39 -30.87 15.20
C GLY A 51 2.62 -30.23 13.83
N VAL A 52 1.54 -29.73 13.24
CA VAL A 52 1.63 -28.95 12.01
C VAL A 52 2.60 -27.78 12.28
N PRO A 53 3.65 -27.57 11.45
CA PRO A 53 4.50 -26.39 11.58
C PRO A 53 3.70 -25.13 11.18
N GLU A 54 4.37 -23.97 11.23
CA GLU A 54 3.86 -22.69 10.71
C GLU A 54 2.84 -21.94 11.60
N GLU A 55 3.22 -21.68 12.86
CA GLU A 55 3.07 -20.32 13.43
C GLU A 55 4.42 -19.76 13.90
N GLU A 56 5.41 -19.70 12.99
CA GLU A 56 6.44 -18.68 13.11
C GLU A 56 5.76 -17.32 12.87
N GLY A 57 5.74 -16.47 13.91
CA GLY A 57 4.82 -15.34 13.99
C GLY A 57 4.84 -14.41 12.78
N ALA A 58 3.66 -14.11 12.25
CA ALA A 58 3.50 -13.26 11.06
C ALA A 58 4.25 -11.91 11.20
N PRO A 59 4.91 -11.43 10.13
CA PRO A 59 5.73 -10.22 10.21
C PRO A 59 4.89 -9.02 10.63
N ARG A 60 5.48 -8.19 11.51
CA ARG A 60 4.82 -7.00 12.04
C ARG A 60 4.41 -6.08 10.89
N ARG A 61 3.12 -5.74 10.80
CA ARG A 61 2.60 -4.93 9.70
C ARG A 61 2.95 -3.45 9.90
N VAL A 62 3.47 -2.83 8.86
CA VAL A 62 3.55 -1.36 8.77
C VAL A 62 2.13 -0.86 8.51
N VAL A 63 1.64 0.09 9.30
CA VAL A 63 0.33 0.72 9.08
C VAL A 63 0.55 2.09 8.46
N VAL A 64 -0.21 2.41 7.42
CA VAL A 64 -0.16 3.70 6.73
C VAL A 64 -1.56 4.32 6.79
N GLU A 65 -1.66 5.49 7.40
CA GLU A 65 -2.90 6.24 7.57
C GLU A 65 -2.79 7.56 6.79
N VAL A 66 -3.78 7.82 5.93
CA VAL A 66 -3.78 9.00 5.06
C VAL A 66 -5.00 9.86 5.37
N GLU A 67 -4.79 11.15 5.59
CA GLU A 67 -5.86 12.15 5.73
C GLU A 67 -5.73 13.24 4.67
N THR A 68 -6.85 13.63 4.07
CA THR A 68 -6.90 14.81 3.18
C THR A 68 -8.32 15.39 3.09
N PRO A 69 -8.51 16.72 3.07
CA PRO A 69 -9.83 17.31 2.85
C PRO A 69 -10.34 17.02 1.43
N VAL A 70 -11.67 16.93 1.30
CA VAL A 70 -12.41 16.78 0.04
C VAL A 70 -13.34 17.97 -0.09
N PHE A 71 -13.01 18.92 -0.97
CA PHE A 71 -13.91 20.06 -1.21
C PHE A 71 -15.05 19.66 -2.17
N PRO A 72 -16.27 20.21 -2.02
CA PRO A 72 -17.42 19.86 -2.88
C PRO A 72 -17.19 20.06 -4.39
N SER A 73 -16.26 20.95 -4.77
CA SER A 73 -15.86 21.19 -6.16
C SER A 73 -14.85 20.18 -6.72
N GLU A 74 -14.23 19.35 -5.87
CA GLU A 74 -13.24 18.34 -6.26
C GLU A 74 -13.91 17.00 -6.57
N GLY A 75 -14.83 16.53 -5.73
CA GLY A 75 -15.48 15.23 -5.90
C GLY A 75 -14.55 14.05 -5.55
N GLU A 76 -15.07 13.13 -4.76
CA GLU A 76 -14.34 12.10 -4.02
C GLU A 76 -13.41 11.27 -4.90
N ASN A 77 -13.89 10.75 -6.03
CA ASN A 77 -13.11 9.93 -6.96
C ASN A 77 -11.83 10.61 -7.48
N ARG A 78 -11.78 11.95 -7.56
CA ARG A 78 -10.54 12.67 -7.93
C ARG A 78 -9.57 12.75 -6.77
N VAL A 79 -10.05 12.88 -5.53
CA VAL A 79 -9.20 12.92 -4.32
C VAL A 79 -8.68 11.51 -3.97
N ILE A 80 -9.52 10.47 -4.07
CA ILE A 80 -9.12 9.06 -3.92
C ILE A 80 -8.05 8.70 -4.95
N ARG A 81 -8.20 9.12 -6.22
CA ARG A 81 -7.15 8.98 -7.25
C ARG A 81 -5.83 9.69 -6.87
N ALA A 82 -5.90 10.86 -6.25
CA ALA A 82 -4.71 11.58 -5.78
C ALA A 82 -4.00 10.83 -4.64
N VAL A 83 -4.73 10.28 -3.67
CA VAL A 83 -4.18 9.41 -2.62
C VAL A 83 -3.56 8.14 -3.20
N SER A 84 -4.27 7.44 -4.10
CA SER A 84 -3.80 6.25 -4.82
C SER A 84 -2.50 6.50 -5.61
N SER A 85 -2.19 7.76 -5.96
CA SER A 85 -0.92 8.16 -6.57
C SER A 85 0.29 8.07 -5.62
N VAL A 86 0.07 8.28 -4.32
CA VAL A 86 1.09 8.33 -3.26
C VAL A 86 1.22 6.95 -2.60
N VAL A 87 0.09 6.37 -2.22
CA VAL A 87 -0.05 5.07 -1.54
C VAL A 87 -1.05 4.26 -2.36
N PRO A 88 -0.66 3.16 -3.03
CA PRO A 88 -1.59 2.33 -3.81
C PRO A 88 -2.73 1.78 -2.94
N LEU A 89 -3.94 1.84 -3.49
CA LEU A 89 -5.16 1.34 -2.85
C LEU A 89 -5.69 0.13 -3.61
N GLU A 90 -6.26 -0.80 -2.85
CA GLU A 90 -6.90 -2.06 -3.25
C GLU A 90 -8.40 -2.02 -2.84
N GLU A 91 -9.23 -3.00 -3.22
CA GLU A 91 -10.69 -2.92 -3.01
C GLU A 91 -11.09 -3.20 -1.55
N GLU A 92 -10.21 -3.87 -0.80
CA GLU A 92 -10.40 -4.29 0.60
C GLU A 92 -9.88 -3.26 1.63
N ASP A 93 -9.33 -2.12 1.18
CA ASP A 93 -8.77 -1.09 2.05
C ASP A 93 -9.84 -0.29 2.81
N ASP A 94 -9.53 0.14 4.04
CA ASP A 94 -10.42 0.98 4.84
C ASP A 94 -10.39 2.44 4.34
N VAL A 95 -11.29 2.75 3.40
CA VAL A 95 -11.47 4.06 2.75
C VAL A 95 -12.78 4.69 3.21
N ARG A 96 -12.75 5.85 3.88
CA ARG A 96 -13.93 6.56 4.38
C ARG A 96 -13.92 8.02 3.99
N VAL A 97 -15.07 8.54 3.56
CA VAL A 97 -15.29 9.98 3.36
C VAL A 97 -16.40 10.45 4.28
N GLU A 98 -16.05 11.26 5.27
CA GLU A 98 -16.97 11.75 6.30
C GLU A 98 -16.72 13.24 6.54
N GLY A 99 -17.78 14.06 6.61
CA GLY A 99 -17.65 15.49 6.94
C GLY A 99 -16.80 16.34 5.99
N GLY A 100 -16.52 15.87 4.76
CA GLY A 100 -15.58 16.51 3.83
C GLY A 100 -14.10 16.18 4.11
N LEU A 101 -13.82 15.10 4.85
CA LEU A 101 -12.48 14.55 5.07
C LEU A 101 -12.42 13.13 4.50
N LEU A 102 -11.46 12.86 3.61
CA LEU A 102 -11.08 11.51 3.21
C LEU A 102 -10.07 10.98 4.23
N ARG A 103 -10.39 9.82 4.81
CA ARG A 103 -9.49 8.98 5.61
C ARG A 103 -9.26 7.66 4.89
N VAL A 104 -8.02 7.20 4.91
CA VAL A 104 -7.65 5.88 4.40
C VAL A 104 -6.69 5.21 5.38
N ARG A 105 -6.88 3.91 5.65
CA ARG A 105 -5.94 3.08 6.38
C ARG A 105 -5.60 1.83 5.57
N VAL A 106 -4.31 1.61 5.34
CA VAL A 106 -3.77 0.43 4.63
C VAL A 106 -2.63 -0.19 5.43
N GLU A 107 -2.31 -1.45 5.18
CA GLU A 107 -1.23 -2.17 5.86
C GLU A 107 -0.25 -2.83 4.87
N GLY A 108 0.99 -3.00 5.31
CA GLY A 108 2.11 -3.52 4.50
C GLY A 108 3.12 -2.43 4.10
N TYR A 109 4.40 -2.81 4.00
CA TYR A 109 5.45 -1.88 3.55
C TYR A 109 5.38 -1.68 2.02
N GLU A 110 4.77 -2.63 1.31
CA GLU A 110 4.53 -2.64 -0.12
C GLU A 110 3.80 -1.37 -0.58
N ARG A 111 2.84 -0.91 0.23
CA ARG A 111 2.06 0.31 0.03
C ARG A 111 2.91 1.59 -0.02
N LEU A 112 4.15 1.55 0.52
CA LEU A 112 5.11 2.65 0.48
C LEU A 112 6.12 2.56 -0.69
N LEU A 113 6.12 1.50 -1.50
CA LEU A 113 7.08 1.35 -2.61
C LEU A 113 6.93 2.45 -3.67
N LYS A 114 5.70 2.83 -4.02
CA LYS A 114 5.40 3.89 -4.99
C LYS A 114 5.89 5.27 -4.52
N LEU A 115 5.75 5.55 -3.22
CA LEU A 115 6.35 6.72 -2.57
C LEU A 115 7.88 6.64 -2.62
N ARG A 116 8.46 5.52 -2.16
CA ARG A 116 9.92 5.24 -2.12
C ARG A 116 10.61 5.49 -3.46
N GLU A 117 10.02 5.04 -4.56
CA GLU A 117 10.51 5.28 -5.92
C GLU A 117 10.33 6.74 -6.35
N SER A 118 9.20 7.36 -6.05
CA SER A 118 8.90 8.74 -6.44
C SER A 118 9.83 9.75 -5.75
N LEU A 119 10.18 9.54 -4.48
CA LEU A 119 11.20 10.35 -3.78
C LEU A 119 12.57 10.28 -4.47
N ARG A 120 12.93 9.11 -5.02
CA ARG A 120 14.17 8.89 -5.79
C ARG A 120 14.11 9.57 -7.17
N ARG A 121 13.02 9.36 -7.92
CA ARG A 121 12.78 9.97 -9.24
C ARG A 121 12.81 11.50 -9.17
N ASN A 122 12.16 12.09 -8.16
CA ASN A 122 12.04 13.53 -7.98
C ASN A 122 13.27 14.15 -7.27
N ARG A 123 14.25 13.34 -6.86
CA ARG A 123 15.50 13.75 -6.16
C ARG A 123 15.28 14.50 -4.84
N VAL A 124 14.15 14.28 -4.17
CA VAL A 124 13.77 14.92 -2.89
C VAL A 124 14.11 14.08 -1.65
N LEU A 125 15.05 13.13 -1.77
CA LEU A 125 15.40 12.20 -0.69
C LEU A 125 15.83 12.88 0.61
N ASP A 126 16.69 13.91 0.51
CA ASP A 126 17.22 14.58 1.69
C ASP A 126 16.11 15.41 2.39
N THR A 127 15.27 16.13 1.64
CA THR A 127 14.07 16.82 2.16
C THR A 127 13.08 15.84 2.81
N ALA A 128 12.80 14.71 2.16
CA ALA A 128 11.92 13.68 2.71
C ALA A 128 12.46 13.13 4.04
N ARG A 129 13.78 12.91 4.12
CA ARG A 129 14.42 12.43 5.33
C ARG A 129 14.33 13.44 6.46
N ASP A 130 14.58 14.72 6.18
CA ASP A 130 14.51 15.78 7.19
C ASP A 130 13.07 15.95 7.71
N LEU A 131 12.05 15.90 6.85
CA LEU A 131 10.65 15.91 7.27
C LEU A 131 10.30 14.72 8.15
N LEU A 132 10.65 13.50 7.73
CA LEU A 132 10.43 12.27 8.52
C LEU A 132 11.15 12.32 9.89
N ILE A 133 12.36 12.90 9.96
CA ILE A 133 13.09 13.04 11.22
C ILE A 133 12.42 14.08 12.14
N ARG A 134 11.94 15.22 11.61
CA ARG A 134 11.22 16.25 12.38
C ARG A 134 9.87 15.73 12.91
N SER A 135 9.14 14.95 12.11
CA SER A 135 7.83 14.41 12.47
C SER A 135 7.88 13.15 13.32
N ARG A 136 9.01 12.43 13.38
CA ARG A 136 9.17 11.18 14.15
C ARG A 136 8.67 11.29 15.60
N ARG A 137 7.80 10.37 16.01
CA ARG A 137 7.35 10.15 17.39
C ARG A 137 7.42 8.65 17.69
N GLY A 138 8.49 8.21 18.37
CA GLY A 138 8.80 6.78 18.53
C GLY A 138 9.10 6.12 17.19
N GLY A 139 8.24 5.17 16.78
CA GLY A 139 8.22 4.55 15.46
C GLY A 139 7.15 5.11 14.50
N SER A 140 6.40 6.14 14.90
CA SER A 140 5.48 6.87 14.02
C SER A 140 6.20 8.00 13.28
N PHE A 141 5.82 8.25 12.03
CA PHE A 141 6.34 9.28 11.13
C PHE A 141 5.20 9.95 10.35
N GLU A 142 5.36 11.21 9.94
CA GLU A 142 4.39 11.93 9.09
C GLU A 142 5.07 12.74 7.97
N ILE A 143 4.45 12.82 6.80
CA ILE A 143 4.81 13.76 5.71
C ILE A 143 3.54 14.33 5.04
N SER A 144 3.63 15.59 4.59
CA SER A 144 2.60 16.22 3.74
C SER A 144 3.00 16.19 2.26
N VAL A 145 2.05 15.86 1.38
CA VAL A 145 2.20 15.83 -0.08
C VAL A 145 1.19 16.76 -0.74
N HIS A 146 1.62 17.54 -1.73
CA HIS A 146 0.77 18.50 -2.43
C HIS A 146 -0.33 17.82 -3.25
N LYS A 147 -1.59 17.94 -2.81
CA LYS A 147 -2.74 17.15 -3.29
C LYS A 147 -2.97 17.26 -4.80
N GLN A 148 -2.86 18.47 -5.34
CA GLN A 148 -3.05 18.69 -6.78
C GLN A 148 -1.88 18.16 -7.63
N ALA A 149 -0.68 17.99 -7.06
CA ALA A 149 0.44 17.36 -7.78
C ALA A 149 0.27 15.83 -7.80
N ALA A 150 -0.19 15.27 -6.67
CA ALA A 150 -0.56 13.86 -6.53
C ALA A 150 -1.69 13.46 -7.50
N PHE A 151 -2.70 14.32 -7.73
CA PHE A 151 -3.73 14.07 -8.75
C PHE A 151 -3.13 13.83 -10.16
N TRP A 152 -2.06 14.55 -10.51
CA TRP A 152 -1.29 14.36 -11.75
C TRP A 152 -0.15 13.33 -11.63
N GLY A 153 -0.16 12.49 -10.60
CA GLY A 153 0.82 11.41 -10.41
C GLY A 153 2.22 11.86 -9.95
N THR A 154 2.37 13.11 -9.51
CA THR A 154 3.67 13.70 -9.14
C THR A 154 3.74 14.01 -7.64
N ILE A 155 4.66 13.37 -6.92
CA ILE A 155 4.87 13.64 -5.49
C ILE A 155 5.75 14.89 -5.30
N LYS A 156 5.11 16.02 -4.97
CA LYS A 156 5.77 17.19 -4.36
C LYS A 156 5.50 17.16 -2.86
N LEU A 157 6.56 17.19 -2.04
CA LEU A 157 6.46 17.35 -0.58
C LEU A 157 6.03 18.79 -0.25
N CYS A 158 5.39 18.95 0.91
CA CYS A 158 5.17 20.26 1.55
C CYS A 158 5.84 20.24 2.93
N GLU A 159 6.43 21.37 3.35
CA GLU A 159 6.85 21.59 4.73
C GLU A 159 5.71 22.17 5.59
N ASP A 160 4.71 22.82 4.97
CA ASP A 160 3.50 23.35 5.60
C ASP A 160 2.24 22.98 4.78
N ASP A 161 1.11 22.67 5.44
CA ASP A 161 -0.13 22.27 4.77
C ASP A 161 -0.71 23.38 3.85
N SER A 162 -0.41 24.66 4.12
CA SER A 162 -0.82 25.81 3.31
C SER A 162 -0.13 25.89 1.94
N GLU A 163 0.97 25.16 1.72
CA GLU A 163 1.60 25.04 0.39
C GLU A 163 0.69 24.38 -0.66
N SER A 164 -0.36 23.67 -0.22
CA SER A 164 -1.35 23.04 -1.09
C SER A 164 -2.69 23.80 -0.95
N PRO A 165 -3.09 24.64 -1.94
CA PRO A 165 -4.24 25.55 -1.80
C PRO A 165 -5.61 24.90 -1.54
N LEU A 166 -5.72 23.57 -1.68
CA LEU A 166 -6.90 22.77 -1.35
C LEU A 166 -6.56 21.70 -0.29
N GLY A 167 -5.64 22.01 0.63
CA GLY A 167 -5.10 21.12 1.65
C GLY A 167 -4.11 20.09 1.10
N ALA A 168 -3.21 19.61 1.95
CA ALA A 168 -2.27 18.55 1.61
C ALA A 168 -2.88 17.15 1.78
N ILE A 169 -2.19 16.14 1.25
CA ILE A 169 -2.37 14.74 1.62
C ILE A 169 -1.36 14.46 2.73
N ARG A 170 -1.83 14.27 3.97
CA ARG A 170 -0.98 13.91 5.11
C ARG A 170 -0.89 12.39 5.18
N VAL A 171 0.33 11.86 5.17
CA VAL A 171 0.62 10.43 5.23
C VAL A 171 1.34 10.13 6.54
N ARG A 172 0.67 9.44 7.45
CA ARG A 172 1.21 8.90 8.69
C ARG A 172 1.64 7.46 8.47
N ILE A 173 2.80 7.09 9.02
CA ILE A 173 3.41 5.78 8.86
C ILE A 173 3.82 5.28 10.23
N GLN A 174 3.20 4.19 10.67
CA GLN A 174 3.50 3.53 11.94
C GLN A 174 4.42 2.32 11.65
N TYR A 175 5.69 2.42 12.03
CA TYR A 175 6.69 1.39 11.79
C TYR A 175 7.02 0.62 13.08
N PRO A 176 6.82 -0.72 13.12
CA PRO A 176 6.92 -1.52 14.35
C PRO A 176 8.29 -2.20 14.58
N GLY A 177 9.30 -1.90 13.76
CA GLY A 177 10.70 -2.33 13.90
C GLY A 177 11.65 -1.17 14.24
N ASP A 178 12.92 -1.23 13.85
CA ASP A 178 13.89 -0.14 14.05
C ASP A 178 13.55 1.08 13.15
N PRO A 179 13.19 2.24 13.73
CA PRO A 179 12.88 3.44 12.97
C PRO A 179 14.06 3.94 12.10
N ASP A 180 15.31 3.64 12.46
CA ASP A 180 16.49 4.03 11.66
C ASP A 180 16.68 3.09 10.45
N VAL A 181 16.31 1.80 10.55
CA VAL A 181 16.22 0.88 9.41
C VAL A 181 15.16 1.37 8.43
N PHE A 182 13.98 1.74 8.91
CA PHE A 182 12.93 2.34 8.08
C PHE A 182 13.40 3.63 7.39
N LEU A 183 13.95 4.59 8.13
CA LEU A 183 14.47 5.86 7.57
C LEU A 183 15.50 5.62 6.46
N ASN A 184 16.38 4.62 6.63
CA ASN A 184 17.40 4.27 5.65
C ASN A 184 16.86 3.45 4.45
N TRP A 185 15.65 2.90 4.54
CA TRP A 185 14.94 2.24 3.43
C TRP A 185 14.11 3.25 2.62
N ILE A 186 13.28 4.06 3.27
CA ILE A 186 12.38 5.02 2.59
C ILE A 186 13.17 6.21 2.03
N ALA A 187 14.00 6.85 2.84
CA ALA A 187 14.71 8.09 2.55
C ALA A 187 16.19 8.01 3.01
N PRO A 188 17.01 7.15 2.38
CA PRO A 188 18.45 7.10 2.65
C PRO A 188 19.10 8.47 2.42
N ARG A 189 20.04 8.84 3.31
CA ARG A 189 20.87 10.05 3.14
C ARG A 189 21.55 10.01 1.77
N THR A 190 21.69 11.14 1.08
CA THR A 190 22.49 11.19 -0.16
C THR A 190 23.90 11.74 0.06
N ARG A 191 24.80 11.45 -0.90
CA ARG A 191 26.06 12.18 -1.10
C ARG A 191 26.24 12.42 -2.59
N ARG A 192 26.28 13.69 -3.01
CA ARG A 192 26.25 14.10 -4.44
C ARG A 192 25.05 13.49 -5.20
N GLY A 193 23.87 13.48 -4.58
CA GLY A 193 22.62 12.97 -5.17
C GLY A 193 22.54 11.44 -5.34
N ARG A 194 23.49 10.67 -4.79
CA ARG A 194 23.42 9.21 -4.71
C ARG A 194 23.15 8.76 -3.28
N ALA A 195 22.21 7.84 -3.08
CA ALA A 195 21.91 7.26 -1.78
C ALA A 195 23.15 6.58 -1.15
N ILE A 196 23.32 6.73 0.16
CA ILE A 196 24.35 6.04 0.96
C ILE A 196 23.70 5.37 2.17
N ARG A 197 24.23 4.20 2.57
CA ARG A 197 23.65 3.34 3.61
C ARG A 197 22.17 2.98 3.35
N GLU A 198 21.79 2.82 2.08
CA GLU A 198 20.42 2.42 1.71
C GLU A 198 20.12 1.00 2.19
N VAL A 199 19.01 0.84 2.90
CA VAL A 199 18.47 -0.45 3.35
C VAL A 199 17.64 -1.04 2.20
N SER A 200 17.90 -2.32 1.89
CA SER A 200 17.13 -3.09 0.92
C SER A 200 15.82 -3.61 1.53
N THR A 201 14.81 -3.90 0.69
CA THR A 201 13.52 -4.44 1.16
C THR A 201 13.68 -5.77 1.91
N ARG A 202 14.62 -6.64 1.53
CA ARG A 202 14.95 -7.87 2.29
C ARG A 202 15.41 -7.57 3.73
N GLN A 203 16.15 -6.47 3.94
CA GLN A 203 16.59 -6.06 5.28
C GLN A 203 15.44 -5.43 6.07
N LEU A 204 14.56 -4.66 5.43
CA LEU A 204 13.33 -4.14 6.06
C LEU A 204 12.41 -5.28 6.52
N VAL A 205 12.16 -6.28 5.67
CA VAL A 205 11.34 -7.45 6.01
C VAL A 205 11.97 -8.24 7.16
N ARG A 206 13.30 -8.43 7.17
CA ARG A 206 14.00 -9.08 8.30
C ARG A 206 13.82 -8.32 9.62
N ASP A 207 13.80 -6.99 9.58
CA ASP A 207 13.55 -6.16 10.76
C ASP A 207 12.08 -6.26 11.23
N LEU A 208 11.12 -6.23 10.32
CA LEU A 208 9.69 -6.46 10.62
C LEU A 208 9.39 -7.88 11.15
N SER A 209 10.17 -8.88 10.75
CA SER A 209 10.13 -10.25 11.31
C SER A 209 10.95 -10.41 12.60
N SER A 210 11.66 -9.39 13.07
CA SER A 210 12.51 -9.53 14.27
C SER A 210 11.71 -9.34 15.56
N GLU A 211 11.77 -10.33 16.46
CA GLU A 211 11.05 -10.27 17.74
C GLU A 211 11.52 -9.17 18.70
N VAL A 212 12.74 -8.65 18.50
CA VAL A 212 13.52 -7.81 19.43
C VAL A 212 12.73 -6.62 20.00
N TYR A 213 11.84 -6.00 19.22
CA TYR A 213 11.07 -4.82 19.60
C TYR A 213 9.70 -5.14 20.21
N ARG A 214 9.53 -6.23 20.98
CA ARG A 214 8.23 -6.63 21.60
C ARG A 214 7.86 -5.76 22.84
N GLN A 215 8.07 -4.45 22.77
CA GLN A 215 7.58 -3.51 23.77
C GLN A 215 6.36 -2.76 23.23
N GLU A 216 5.37 -2.60 24.09
CA GLU A 216 4.05 -2.07 23.75
C GLU A 216 4.15 -0.61 23.30
N VAL A 217 3.39 -0.27 22.24
CA VAL A 217 3.11 1.12 21.87
C VAL A 217 1.74 1.50 22.45
N PRO A 218 1.66 2.32 23.50
CA PRO A 218 0.38 2.78 24.01
C PRO A 218 -0.19 3.81 23.04
N CYS A 219 -1.03 3.35 22.12
CA CYS A 219 -1.82 4.19 21.24
C CYS A 219 -2.89 4.93 22.06
N HIS A 220 -2.47 5.97 22.80
CA HIS A 220 -3.34 6.86 23.55
C HIS A 220 -4.17 7.72 22.59
N HIS A 221 -5.18 7.09 21.99
CA HIS A 221 -6.33 7.75 21.39
C HIS A 221 -7.11 8.42 22.52
N ARG A 222 -6.68 9.62 22.92
CA ARG A 222 -7.43 10.45 23.85
C ARG A 222 -8.59 11.08 23.08
N VAL A 223 -9.73 10.41 23.12
CA VAL A 223 -11.04 11.01 22.79
C VAL A 223 -11.16 12.32 23.59
N GLY A 224 -11.70 13.36 22.97
CA GLY A 224 -12.10 14.56 23.70
C GLY A 224 -13.37 14.27 24.47
N GLU A 225 -13.32 14.44 25.79
CA GLU A 225 -14.51 14.57 26.63
C GLU A 225 -14.76 16.08 26.84
N ASP A 226 -16.03 16.49 26.89
CA ASP A 226 -16.50 17.88 26.81
C ASP A 226 -16.27 18.74 28.08
#